data_AF-A0A8S9LIT0-F1
#
_entry.id   AF-A0A8S9LIT0-F1
#
_cell.length_a   1.000
_cell.length_b   1.000
_cell.length_c   1.000
_cell.angle_alpha   90.00
_cell.angle_beta   90.00
_cell.angle_gamma   90.00
#
_symmetry.space_group_name_H-M   'P 1'
#
loop_
_entity.id
_entity.type
_entity.pdbx_description
1 polymer ?
#
loop_
_entity_poly.entity_id
_entity_poly.type
_entity_poly.pdbx_seq_one_letter_code
_entity_poly.pdbx_strand_id
1 'polypeptide(L)'
;MLSFLIVSMSKLEKTFMIPGTIFMSLLAGALFGVVKGVILVVFNATAGATCCFFLSKLIGRPLITWLWPDKLRFFQAEIGKRRDKLLNYMLFLRITPTLPNLFINLASPIVDVPFHVFFLATLVGLIPAAYITVRAGLAIGDLKSVKDLYDFKTLSVLFLIGFISILPTILKRKKIYE
;
A
#
# COMPACT_ATOMS: atom_id res chain seq x y z
N MET A 1 22.55 3.96 0.06
CA MET A 1 21.80 4.97 -0.73
C MET A 1 20.46 4.41 -1.25
N LEU A 2 20.45 3.30 -1.99
CA LEU A 2 19.22 2.69 -2.52
C LEU A 2 18.18 2.32 -1.44
N SER A 3 18.61 1.73 -0.33
CA SER A 3 17.72 1.35 0.79
C SER A 3 17.01 2.58 1.39
N PHE A 4 17.72 3.69 1.52
CA PHE A 4 17.17 4.93 2.08
C PHE A 4 16.15 5.56 1.15
N LEU A 5 16.39 5.48 -0.16
CA LEU A 5 15.46 5.95 -1.20
C LEU A 5 14.17 5.11 -1.18
N ILE A 6 14.30 3.78 -1.15
CA ILE A 6 13.15 2.84 -1.13
C ILE A 6 12.30 3.09 0.12
N VAL A 7 12.94 3.21 1.30
CA VAL A 7 12.23 3.48 2.56
C VAL A 7 11.53 4.84 2.51
N SER A 8 12.23 5.90 2.09
CA SER A 8 11.66 7.25 2.05
C SER A 8 10.48 7.36 1.07
N MET A 9 10.62 6.79 -0.13
CA MET A 9 9.57 6.79 -1.16
C MET A 9 8.35 5.99 -0.71
N SER A 10 8.54 4.76 -0.23
CA SER A 10 7.40 3.95 0.23
C SER A 10 6.71 4.53 1.48
N LYS A 11 7.41 5.35 2.28
CA LYS A 11 6.83 6.07 3.41
C LYS A 11 5.95 7.21 2.92
N LEU A 12 6.47 7.99 1.96
CA LEU A 12 5.75 9.08 1.31
C LEU A 12 4.50 8.54 0.61
N GLU A 13 4.62 7.46 -0.17
CA GLU A 13 3.48 6.82 -0.84
C GLU A 13 2.41 6.35 0.16
N LYS A 14 2.80 5.76 1.30
CA LYS A 14 1.84 5.33 2.35
C LYS A 14 1.19 6.53 3.05
N THR A 15 1.91 7.63 3.20
CA THR A 15 1.43 8.86 3.85
C THR A 15 0.49 9.65 2.92
N PHE A 16 0.86 9.79 1.65
CA PHE A 16 0.14 10.49 0.59
C PHE A 16 -0.76 9.58 -0.25
N MET A 17 -0.89 8.31 0.16
CA MET A 17 -1.90 7.39 -0.37
C MET A 17 -1.70 7.07 -1.86
N ILE A 18 -0.45 7.15 -2.32
CA ILE A 18 -0.07 6.97 -3.72
C ILE A 18 -0.09 5.46 -4.04
N PRO A 19 -0.82 5.02 -5.09
CA PRO A 19 -0.74 3.66 -5.58
C PRO A 19 0.65 3.41 -6.17
N GLY A 20 1.37 2.41 -5.66
CA GLY A 20 2.77 2.14 -6.05
C GLY A 20 3.57 1.33 -5.02
N THR A 21 3.10 1.32 -3.76
CA THR A 21 3.80 0.69 -2.62
C THR A 21 4.11 -0.81 -2.77
N ILE A 22 3.39 -1.52 -3.65
CA ILE A 22 3.64 -2.93 -3.96
C ILE A 22 4.98 -3.10 -4.67
N PHE A 23 5.31 -2.23 -5.64
CA PHE A 23 6.57 -2.28 -6.39
C PHE A 23 7.79 -2.07 -5.48
N MET A 24 7.70 -1.11 -4.57
CA MET A 24 8.76 -0.86 -3.59
C MET A 24 8.93 -2.03 -2.61
N SER A 25 7.84 -2.71 -2.24
CA SER A 25 7.88 -3.89 -1.37
C SER A 25 8.48 -5.11 -2.07
N LEU A 26 8.18 -5.29 -3.37
CA LEU A 26 8.82 -6.30 -4.22
C LEU A 26 10.33 -6.05 -4.35
N LEU A 27 10.71 -4.81 -4.64
CA LEU A 27 12.12 -4.40 -4.76
C LEU A 27 12.88 -4.60 -3.44
N ALA A 28 12.25 -4.29 -2.30
CA ALA A 28 12.83 -4.56 -1.00
C ALA A 28 13.07 -6.06 -0.76
N GLY A 29 12.17 -6.92 -1.23
CA GLY A 29 12.34 -8.38 -1.16
C GLY A 29 13.46 -8.91 -2.05
N ALA A 30 13.58 -8.38 -3.27
CA ALA A 30 14.65 -8.73 -4.20
C ALA A 30 16.04 -8.32 -3.69
N LEU A 31 16.14 -7.15 -3.04
CA LEU A 31 17.44 -6.58 -2.63
C LEU A 31 17.91 -7.00 -1.23
N PHE A 32 16.99 -7.17 -0.28
CA PHE A 32 17.34 -7.41 1.14
C PHE A 32 16.98 -8.81 1.62
N GLY A 33 16.34 -9.63 0.79
CA GLY A 33 15.82 -10.94 1.16
C GLY A 33 14.58 -10.86 2.05
N VAL A 34 14.02 -12.02 2.41
CA VAL A 34 12.70 -12.10 3.04
C VAL A 34 12.66 -11.44 4.41
N VAL A 35 13.56 -11.81 5.30
CA VAL A 35 13.51 -11.40 6.71
C VAL A 35 13.71 -9.89 6.85
N LYS A 36 14.78 -9.35 6.25
CA LYS A 36 15.08 -7.91 6.31
C LYS A 36 14.07 -7.09 5.48
N GLY A 37 13.63 -7.61 4.33
CA GLY A 37 12.61 -6.96 3.49
C GLY A 37 11.27 -6.82 4.20
N VAL A 38 10.79 -7.87 4.87
CA VAL A 38 9.52 -7.81 5.63
C VAL A 38 9.62 -6.82 6.78
N ILE A 39 10.70 -6.86 7.56
CA ILE A 39 10.89 -5.92 8.69
C ILE A 39 10.88 -4.47 8.17
N LEU A 40 11.62 -4.19 7.10
CA LEU A 40 11.67 -2.84 6.51
C LEU A 40 10.30 -2.40 5.98
N VAL A 41 9.60 -3.26 5.24
CA VAL A 41 8.29 -2.95 4.66
C VAL A 41 7.25 -2.71 5.75
N VAL A 42 7.19 -3.57 6.76
CA VAL A 42 6.23 -3.45 7.87
C VAL A 42 6.52 -2.21 8.70
N PHE A 43 7.77 -1.96 9.07
CA PHE A 43 8.16 -0.79 9.84
C PHE A 43 7.82 0.50 9.09
N ASN A 44 8.17 0.55 7.80
CA ASN A 44 7.92 1.73 6.98
C ASN A 44 6.43 1.97 6.71
N ALA A 45 5.68 0.89 6.45
CA ALA A 45 4.23 0.96 6.29
C ALA A 45 3.54 1.45 7.57
N THR A 46 3.99 0.96 8.73
CA THR A 46 3.45 1.36 10.04
C THR A 46 3.79 2.82 10.35
N ALA A 47 5.00 3.28 10.03
CA ALA A 47 5.40 4.68 10.17
C ALA A 47 4.56 5.61 9.28
N GLY A 48 4.37 5.27 8.00
CA GLY A 48 3.51 6.04 7.09
C GLY A 48 2.03 6.05 7.51
N ALA A 49 1.51 4.90 7.95
CA ALA A 49 0.14 4.80 8.47
C ALA A 49 -0.06 5.64 9.74
N THR A 50 0.96 5.71 10.60
CA THR A 50 0.97 6.55 11.80
C THR A 50 0.91 8.04 11.43
N CYS A 51 1.74 8.49 10.47
CA CYS A 51 1.68 9.88 9.98
C CYS A 51 0.28 10.22 9.42
N CYS A 52 -0.29 9.32 8.60
CA CYS A 52 -1.64 9.49 8.05
C CYS A 52 -2.72 9.55 9.16
N PHE A 53 -2.61 8.69 10.19
CA PHE A 53 -3.50 8.70 11.34
C PHE A 53 -3.47 10.05 12.07
N PHE A 54 -2.29 10.59 12.35
CA PHE A 54 -2.16 11.88 13.01
C PHE A 54 -2.67 13.04 12.14
N LEU A 55 -2.38 13.00 10.84
CA LEU A 55 -2.88 14.01 9.90
C LEU A 55 -4.42 13.99 9.84
N SER A 56 -5.03 12.82 9.78
CA SER A 56 -6.49 12.66 9.84
C SER A 56 -7.08 13.05 11.20
N LYS A 57 -6.36 12.78 12.30
CA LYS A 57 -6.78 13.22 13.63
C LYS A 57 -6.81 14.74 13.74
N LEU A 58 -5.84 15.44 13.16
CA LEU A 58 -5.72 16.89 13.22
C LEU A 58 -6.69 17.59 12.27
N ILE A 59 -6.82 17.10 11.03
CA ILE A 59 -7.59 17.77 9.97
C ILE A 59 -8.92 17.07 9.70
N GLY A 60 -8.92 15.74 9.60
CA GLY A 60 -10.10 14.94 9.24
C GLY A 60 -11.18 14.91 10.32
N ARG A 61 -10.79 14.79 11.60
CA ARG A 61 -11.73 14.77 12.74
C ARG A 61 -12.56 16.07 12.83
N PRO A 62 -11.99 17.29 12.85
CA PRO A 62 -12.79 18.50 12.90
C PRO A 62 -13.65 18.68 11.64
N LEU A 63 -13.13 18.33 10.45
CA LEU A 63 -13.88 18.44 9.20
C LEU A 63 -15.15 17.57 9.20
N ILE A 64 -15.05 16.29 9.60
CA ILE A 64 -16.20 15.38 9.64
C ILE A 64 -17.16 15.74 10.77
N THR A 65 -16.65 16.24 11.89
CA THR A 65 -17.50 16.75 12.98
C THR A 65 -18.35 17.93 12.52
N TRP A 66 -17.81 18.78 11.65
CA TRP A 66 -18.55 19.91 11.06
C TRP A 66 -19.53 19.47 9.97
N LEU A 67 -19.16 18.52 9.11
CA LEU A 67 -20.00 18.07 7.99
C LEU A 67 -21.15 17.12 8.41
N TRP A 68 -20.88 16.17 9.32
CA TRP A 68 -21.84 15.14 9.75
C TRP A 68 -21.69 14.74 11.24
N PRO A 69 -22.06 15.63 12.17
CA PRO A 69 -21.91 15.38 13.61
C PRO A 69 -22.74 14.18 14.11
N ASP A 70 -23.98 14.02 13.64
CA ASP A 70 -24.89 12.98 14.17
C ASP A 70 -24.44 11.57 13.79
N LYS A 71 -24.02 11.37 12.53
CA LYS A 71 -23.46 10.09 12.08
C LYS A 71 -22.17 9.76 12.82
N LEU A 72 -21.31 10.76 13.05
CA LEU A 72 -20.07 10.57 13.78
C LEU A 72 -20.32 10.08 15.21
N ARG A 73 -21.26 10.69 15.93
CA ARG A 73 -21.63 10.30 17.29
C ARG A 73 -22.20 8.88 17.34
N PHE A 74 -23.01 8.50 16.36
CA PHE A 74 -23.53 7.12 16.24
C PHE A 74 -22.40 6.10 16.10
N PHE A 75 -21.45 6.32 15.18
CA PHE A 75 -20.32 5.41 14.99
C PHE A 75 -19.38 5.36 16.21
N GLN A 76 -19.11 6.51 16.84
CA GLN A 76 -18.32 6.56 18.06
C GLN A 76 -18.99 5.80 19.21
N ALA A 77 -20.32 5.87 19.32
CA ALA A 77 -21.06 5.11 20.33
C ALA A 77 -21.00 3.59 20.08
N GLU A 78 -21.15 3.14 18.82
CA GLU A 78 -21.03 1.72 18.47
C GLU A 78 -19.62 1.16 18.69
N ILE A 79 -18.59 1.95 18.34
CA ILE A 79 -17.18 1.64 18.63
C ILE A 79 -16.96 1.59 20.16
N GLY A 80 -17.54 2.54 20.90
CA GLY A 80 -17.47 2.62 22.36
C GLY A 80 -17.99 1.36 23.05
N LYS A 81 -19.11 0.80 22.58
CA LYS A 81 -19.70 -0.46 23.10
C LYS A 81 -18.80 -1.68 22.90
N ARG A 82 -17.85 -1.63 21.94
CA ARG A 82 -17.02 -2.78 21.55
C ARG A 82 -15.53 -2.52 21.77
N ARG A 83 -15.19 -1.59 22.66
CA ARG A 83 -13.80 -1.14 22.88
C ARG A 83 -12.83 -2.27 23.19
N ASP A 84 -13.26 -3.25 23.97
CA ASP A 84 -12.43 -4.38 24.41
C ASP A 84 -12.01 -5.31 23.26
N LYS A 85 -12.78 -5.31 22.16
CA LYS A 85 -12.55 -6.16 20.97
C LYS A 85 -12.00 -5.37 19.78
N LEU A 86 -11.75 -4.07 19.92
CA LEU A 86 -11.31 -3.20 18.83
C LEU A 86 -10.04 -3.70 18.14
N LEU A 87 -9.08 -4.23 18.91
CA LEU A 87 -7.83 -4.76 18.37
C LEU A 87 -8.10 -5.93 17.43
N ASN A 88 -8.96 -6.87 17.84
CA ASN A 88 -9.32 -8.03 17.02
C ASN A 88 -10.07 -7.62 15.76
N TYR A 89 -10.98 -6.64 15.85
CA TYR A 89 -11.68 -6.10 14.68
C TYR A 89 -10.72 -5.43 13.70
N MET A 90 -9.80 -4.59 14.20
CA MET A 90 -8.80 -3.94 13.34
C MET A 90 -7.84 -4.95 12.71
N LEU A 91 -7.41 -5.95 13.48
CA LEU A 91 -6.53 -7.00 12.98
C LEU A 91 -7.22 -7.77 11.85
N PHE A 92 -8.49 -8.16 12.04
CA PHE A 92 -9.28 -8.82 11.02
C PHE A 92 -9.41 -7.99 9.74
N LEU A 93 -9.69 -6.68 9.86
CA LEU A 93 -9.79 -5.75 8.73
C LEU A 93 -8.46 -5.51 8.00
N ARG A 94 -7.33 -5.68 8.68
CA ARG A 94 -6.01 -5.50 8.08
C ARG A 94 -5.48 -6.77 7.43
N ILE A 95 -5.79 -7.93 8.02
CA ILE A 95 -5.44 -9.24 7.48
C ILE A 95 -6.33 -9.58 6.27
N THR A 96 -7.63 -9.28 6.35
CA THR A 96 -8.58 -9.43 5.26
C THR A 96 -8.67 -8.07 4.57
N PRO A 97 -7.93 -7.81 3.48
CA PRO A 97 -7.82 -6.48 2.86
C PRO A 97 -9.10 -6.07 2.12
N THR A 98 -10.24 -6.12 2.79
CA THR A 98 -11.56 -5.75 2.26
C THR A 98 -11.67 -4.25 2.09
N LEU A 99 -10.99 -3.48 2.94
CA LEU A 99 -10.97 -2.03 2.90
C LEU A 99 -9.59 -1.51 2.49
N PRO A 100 -9.53 -0.44 1.69
CA PRO A 100 -8.27 0.24 1.39
C PRO A 100 -7.57 0.70 2.67
N ASN A 101 -6.24 0.52 2.74
CA ASN A 101 -5.44 1.00 3.87
C ASN A 101 -5.66 2.50 4.17
N LEU A 102 -5.86 3.29 3.11
CA LEU A 102 -6.28 4.68 3.16
C LEU A 102 -7.51 4.86 4.05
N PHE A 103 -8.58 4.15 3.75
CA PHE A 103 -9.84 4.26 4.48
C PHE A 103 -9.66 3.93 5.96
N ILE A 104 -8.96 2.83 6.27
CA ILE A 104 -8.70 2.43 7.66
C ILE A 104 -7.90 3.50 8.39
N ASN A 105 -6.82 4.02 7.79
CA ASN A 105 -5.96 5.02 8.41
C ASN A 105 -6.67 6.35 8.66
N LEU A 106 -7.56 6.78 7.76
CA LEU A 106 -8.35 8.01 7.93
C LEU A 106 -9.51 7.84 8.91
N ALA A 107 -10.26 6.74 8.80
CA ALA A 107 -11.47 6.49 9.60
C ALA A 107 -11.16 6.19 11.07
N SER A 108 -10.06 5.49 11.36
CA SER A 108 -9.66 5.11 12.72
C SER A 108 -9.62 6.28 13.72
N PRO A 109 -8.95 7.42 13.44
CA PRO A 109 -8.93 8.57 14.35
C PRO A 109 -10.25 9.33 14.40
N ILE A 110 -11.08 9.25 13.34
CA ILE A 110 -12.40 9.88 13.28
C ILE A 110 -13.37 9.16 14.23
N VAL A 111 -13.39 7.83 14.20
CA VAL A 111 -14.26 7.00 15.05
C VAL A 111 -13.69 6.74 16.46
N ASP A 112 -12.69 7.52 16.86
CA ASP A 112 -12.07 7.52 18.19
C ASP A 112 -11.41 6.19 18.61
N VAL A 113 -10.79 5.50 17.65
CA VAL A 113 -9.96 4.32 17.92
C VAL A 113 -8.67 4.74 18.61
N PRO A 114 -8.26 4.07 19.71
CA PRO A 114 -7.01 4.38 20.38
C PRO A 114 -5.79 4.14 19.47
N PHE A 115 -4.81 5.04 19.53
CA PHE A 115 -3.60 4.95 18.71
C PHE A 115 -2.83 3.64 18.91
N HIS A 116 -2.73 3.15 20.16
CA HIS A 116 -2.02 1.91 20.46
C HIS A 116 -2.68 0.69 19.79
N VAL A 117 -4.02 0.64 19.75
CA VAL A 117 -4.78 -0.42 19.06
C VAL A 117 -4.51 -0.37 17.56
N PHE A 118 -4.60 0.83 16.98
CA PHE A 118 -4.31 1.04 15.57
C PHE A 118 -2.87 0.64 15.23
N PHE A 119 -1.89 1.08 16.02
CA PHE A 119 -0.48 0.80 15.79
C PHE A 119 -0.18 -0.70 15.85
N LEU A 120 -0.64 -1.39 16.90
CA LEU A 120 -0.43 -2.84 17.05
C LEU A 120 -1.13 -3.65 15.95
N ALA A 121 -2.38 -3.31 15.63
CA ALA A 121 -3.10 -3.98 14.56
C ALA A 121 -2.44 -3.73 13.19
N THR A 122 -1.89 -2.53 12.96
CA THR A 122 -1.14 -2.20 11.73
C THR A 122 0.15 -2.99 11.65
N LEU A 123 0.92 -3.00 12.74
CA LEU A 123 2.20 -3.68 12.81
C LEU A 123 2.05 -5.18 12.56
N VAL A 124 1.08 -5.83 13.21
CA VAL A 124 0.87 -7.28 13.10
C VAL A 124 0.08 -7.64 11.83
N GLY A 125 -0.99 -6.91 11.52
CA GLY A 125 -1.87 -7.20 10.40
C GLY A 125 -1.23 -7.03 9.03
N LEU A 126 -0.18 -6.22 8.91
CA LEU A 126 0.57 -6.05 7.66
C LEU A 126 1.63 -7.14 7.43
N ILE A 127 2.01 -7.93 8.45
CA ILE A 127 3.06 -8.95 8.32
C ILE A 127 2.73 -9.99 7.25
N PRO A 128 1.53 -10.60 7.21
CA PRO A 128 1.22 -11.63 6.21
C PRO A 128 1.29 -11.08 4.78
N ALA A 129 0.69 -9.90 4.56
CA ALA A 129 0.70 -9.23 3.25
C ALA A 129 2.13 -8.84 2.83
N ALA A 130 2.92 -8.28 3.76
CA ALA A 130 4.31 -7.94 3.51
C ALA A 130 5.15 -9.17 3.19
N TYR A 131 4.96 -10.28 3.92
CA TYR A 131 5.64 -11.54 3.66
C TYR A 131 5.36 -12.07 2.26
N ILE A 132 4.10 -12.15 1.85
CA ILE A 132 3.72 -12.62 0.52
C ILE A 132 4.38 -11.75 -0.57
N THR A 133 4.31 -10.43 -0.40
CA THR A 133 4.83 -9.48 -1.40
C THR A 133 6.35 -9.52 -1.47
N VAL A 134 7.03 -9.54 -0.33
CA VAL A 134 8.50 -9.62 -0.26
C VAL A 134 9.01 -10.97 -0.78
N ARG A 135 8.31 -12.07 -0.49
CA ARG A 135 8.62 -13.40 -1.05
C ARG A 135 8.48 -13.42 -2.57
N ALA A 136 7.42 -12.83 -3.11
CA ALA A 136 7.26 -12.68 -4.55
C ALA A 136 8.40 -11.84 -5.15
N GLY A 137 8.81 -10.77 -4.46
CA GLY A 137 9.94 -9.94 -4.85
C GLY A 137 11.26 -10.70 -4.88
N LEU A 138 11.52 -11.54 -3.87
CA LEU A 138 12.69 -12.40 -3.85
C LEU A 138 12.68 -13.42 -5.00
N ALA A 139 11.53 -14.06 -5.27
CA ALA A 139 11.40 -15.01 -6.38
C ALA A 139 11.67 -14.35 -7.74
N ILE A 140 11.32 -13.08 -7.90
CA ILE A 140 11.66 -12.27 -9.09
C ILE A 140 13.15 -11.89 -9.10
N GLY A 141 13.74 -11.60 -7.93
CA GLY A 141 15.16 -11.24 -7.80
C GLY A 141 16.15 -12.40 -7.96
N ASP A 142 15.71 -13.63 -7.66
CA ASP A 142 16.51 -14.86 -7.82
C ASP A 142 16.54 -15.37 -9.28
N LEU A 143 15.83 -14.68 -10.19
CA LEU A 143 16.07 -14.77 -11.63
C LEU A 143 17.47 -14.19 -11.89
N LYS A 144 18.43 -15.10 -12.08
CA LYS A 144 19.90 -14.99 -11.95
C LYS A 144 20.67 -13.79 -12.51
N SER A 145 20.07 -12.79 -13.16
CA SER A 145 20.80 -11.56 -13.49
C SER A 145 19.91 -10.40 -13.92
N VAL A 146 20.19 -9.20 -13.41
CA VAL A 146 19.70 -7.94 -14.02
C VAL A 146 20.20 -7.81 -15.47
N LYS A 147 21.26 -8.53 -15.88
CA LYS A 147 21.66 -8.65 -17.29
C LYS A 147 20.71 -9.49 -18.15
N ASP A 148 19.89 -10.37 -17.59
CA ASP A 148 18.86 -11.12 -18.36
C ASP A 148 17.59 -10.28 -18.59
N LEU A 149 17.34 -9.28 -17.73
CA LEU A 149 16.31 -8.25 -17.99
C LEU A 149 16.72 -7.33 -19.16
N TYR A 150 18.03 -7.19 -19.39
CA TYR A 150 18.62 -6.57 -20.59
C TYR A 150 19.05 -7.61 -21.65
N ASP A 151 18.57 -8.85 -21.57
CA ASP A 151 18.80 -9.78 -22.66
C ASP A 151 18.13 -9.22 -23.91
N PHE A 152 18.87 -9.20 -25.02
CA PHE A 152 18.42 -8.63 -26.30
C PHE A 152 17.08 -9.24 -26.72
N LYS A 153 16.80 -10.47 -26.27
CA LYS A 153 15.55 -11.21 -26.45
C LYS A 153 14.35 -10.60 -25.72
N THR A 154 14.49 -10.22 -24.44
CA THR A 154 13.41 -9.61 -23.65
C THR A 154 13.06 -8.22 -24.18
N LEU A 155 14.09 -7.43 -24.53
CA LEU A 155 13.94 -6.13 -25.20
C LEU A 155 13.26 -6.26 -26.58
N SER A 156 13.65 -7.27 -27.37
CA SER A 156 13.01 -7.54 -28.67
C SER A 156 11.55 -7.95 -28.54
N VAL A 157 11.20 -8.77 -27.56
CA VAL A 157 9.80 -9.18 -27.31
C VAL A 157 8.96 -8.00 -26.84
N LEU A 158 9.47 -7.16 -25.94
CA LEU A 158 8.76 -5.96 -25.49
C LEU A 158 8.57 -4.94 -26.62
N PHE A 159 9.57 -4.80 -27.49
CA PHE A 159 9.47 -4.00 -28.70
C PHE A 159 8.45 -4.57 -29.68
N LEU A 160 8.39 -5.89 -29.87
CA LEU A 160 7.40 -6.56 -30.72
C LEU A 160 5.97 -6.37 -30.18
N ILE A 161 5.78 -6.52 -28.87
CA ILE A 161 4.47 -6.31 -28.22
C ILE A 161 4.05 -4.85 -28.35
N GLY A 162 4.98 -3.90 -28.12
CA GLY A 162 4.73 -2.47 -28.34
C GLY A 162 4.36 -2.16 -29.80
N PHE A 163 5.08 -2.76 -30.75
CA PHE A 163 4.83 -2.59 -32.18
C PHE A 163 3.47 -3.17 -32.60
N ILE A 164 3.14 -4.38 -32.14
CA ILE A 164 1.83 -5.03 -32.37
C ILE A 164 0.70 -4.22 -31.74
N SER A 165 0.91 -3.61 -30.57
CA SER A 165 -0.09 -2.76 -29.92
C SER A 165 -0.31 -1.43 -30.65
N ILE A 166 0.73 -0.91 -31.34
CA ILE A 166 0.66 0.33 -32.12
C ILE A 166 0.13 0.08 -33.53
N LEU A 167 0.33 -1.11 -34.10
CA LEU A 167 -0.14 -1.52 -35.42
C LEU A 167 -1.64 -1.22 -35.68
N PRO A 168 -2.58 -1.62 -34.80
CA PRO A 168 -4.00 -1.33 -35.02
C PRO A 168 -4.32 0.16 -34.90
N THR A 169 -3.52 0.92 -34.15
CA THR A 169 -3.70 2.37 -33.97
C THR A 169 -3.26 3.14 -35.22
N ILE A 170 -2.18 2.71 -35.88
CA ILE A 170 -1.71 3.31 -37.14
C ILE A 170 -2.61 2.90 -38.31
N LEU A 171 -3.04 1.63 -38.37
CA LEU A 171 -3.92 1.14 -39.44
C LEU A 171 -5.33 1.76 -39.38
N LYS A 172 -5.87 2.02 -38.19
CA LYS A 172 -7.17 2.70 -38.04
C LYS A 172 -7.15 4.17 -38.48
N ARG A 173 -5.99 4.83 -38.47
CA ARG A 173 -5.90 6.24 -38.90
C ARG A 173 -6.08 6.44 -40.40
N LYS A 174 -5.91 5.38 -41.22
CA LYS A 174 -6.10 5.44 -42.68
C LYS A 174 -7.54 5.19 -43.15
N LYS A 175 -8.44 4.67 -42.30
CA LYS A 175 -9.79 4.23 -42.71
C LYS A 175 -10.92 5.22 -42.37
N ILE A 176 -10.59 6.44 -41.94
CA ILE A 176 -11.56 7.48 -41.55
C ILE A 176 -11.65 8.60 -42.61
N TYR A 177 -10.95 8.47 -43.75
CA TYR A 177 -10.97 9.44 -44.86
C TYR A 177 -11.26 8.81 -46.23
N GLU A 178 -12.04 7.73 -46.28
CA GLU A 178 -12.76 7.30 -47.50
C GLU A 178 -14.26 7.19 -47.19
#